data_AF-A0A353PDW2-F1
#
_entry.id   AF-A0A353PDW2-F1
#
_cell.length_a   1.000
_cell.length_b   1.000
_cell.length_c   1.000
_cell.angle_alpha   90.00
_cell.angle_beta   90.00
_cell.angle_gamma   90.00
#
_symmetry.space_group_name_H-M   'P 1'
#
loop_
_entity.id
_entity.type
_entity.pdbx_description
1 polymer ?
#
loop_
_entity_poly.entity_id
_entity_poly.type
_entity_poly.pdbx_seq_one_letter_code
_entity_poly.pdbx_strand_id
1 'polypeptide(L)'
;MIPLHVRAGWRHLIRHRWLTLLSVVGIALGVGVVIAVDLASTSARLALKTSMAAVVGEATHQILAGPEGLPETVYRDLRLGGVAMPLAPIIE
;
A
#
# COMPACT_ATOMS: atom_id res chain seq x y z
N MET A 1 -44.51 -9.93 -14.55
CA MET A 1 -45.31 -8.72 -14.83
C MET A 1 -44.66 -7.48 -14.19
N ILE A 2 -43.51 -7.02 -14.68
CA ILE A 2 -42.74 -5.88 -14.12
C ILE A 2 -42.36 -4.77 -15.15
N PRO A 3 -42.86 -4.67 -16.40
CA PRO A 3 -42.31 -3.67 -17.32
C PRO A 3 -42.89 -2.25 -17.17
N LEU A 4 -43.98 -2.04 -16.41
CA LEU A 4 -44.69 -0.75 -16.40
C LEU A 4 -44.23 0.25 -15.32
N HIS A 5 -43.68 -0.23 -14.20
CA HIS A 5 -43.26 0.65 -13.10
C HIS A 5 -41.95 1.40 -13.37
N VAL A 6 -40.99 0.75 -14.04
CA VAL A 6 -39.67 1.34 -14.35
C VAL A 6 -39.82 2.58 -15.24
N ARG A 7 -40.77 2.54 -16.19
CA ARG A 7 -41.00 3.61 -17.17
C ARG A 7 -41.67 4.85 -16.54
N ALA A 8 -42.53 4.66 -15.55
CA ALA A 8 -43.16 5.75 -14.79
C ALA A 8 -42.16 6.41 -13.82
N GLY A 9 -41.34 5.62 -13.13
CA GLY A 9 -40.28 6.11 -12.24
C GLY A 9 -39.20 6.91 -12.97
N TRP A 10 -38.79 6.47 -14.16
CA TRP A 10 -37.80 7.18 -14.99
C TRP A 10 -38.25 8.59 -15.39
N ARG A 11 -39.54 8.76 -15.71
CA ARG A 11 -40.05 10.08 -16.08
C ARG A 11 -40.16 11.03 -14.88
N HIS A 12 -40.32 10.52 -13.67
CA HIS A 12 -40.29 11.30 -12.44
C HIS A 12 -38.87 11.73 -12.07
N LEU A 13 -37.90 10.82 -12.23
CA LEU A 13 -36.46 11.08 -12.01
C LEU A 13 -35.91 12.18 -12.94
N ILE A 14 -36.37 12.19 -14.20
CA ILE A 14 -36.02 13.20 -15.21
C ILE A 14 -36.69 14.56 -14.96
N ARG A 15 -37.74 14.63 -14.13
CA ARG A 15 -38.44 15.90 -13.84
C ARG A 15 -37.75 16.69 -12.72
N HIS A 16 -37.05 16.02 -11.80
CA HIS A 16 -36.18 16.63 -10.77
C HIS A 16 -34.69 16.41 -11.10
N ARG A 17 -34.25 16.92 -12.27
CA ARG A 17 -32.88 16.76 -12.80
C ARG A 17 -31.79 17.27 -11.85
N TRP A 18 -32.11 18.29 -11.06
CA TRP A 18 -31.15 18.91 -10.15
C TRP A 18 -30.84 18.01 -8.95
N LEU A 19 -31.86 17.41 -8.35
CA LEU A 19 -31.68 16.50 -7.20
C LEU A 19 -30.90 15.25 -7.61
N THR A 20 -31.21 14.68 -8.77
CA THR A 20 -30.51 13.51 -9.31
C THR A 20 -29.05 13.80 -9.62
N LEU A 21 -28.76 14.95 -10.24
CA LEU A 21 -27.38 15.38 -10.48
C LEU A 21 -26.63 15.54 -9.15
N LEU A 22 -27.24 16.21 -8.17
CA LEU A 22 -26.63 16.46 -6.87
C LEU A 22 -26.35 15.15 -6.10
N SER A 23 -27.27 14.19 -6.14
CA SER A 23 -27.08 12.87 -5.55
C SER A 23 -25.94 12.09 -6.23
N VAL A 24 -25.87 12.11 -7.56
CA VAL A 24 -24.79 11.45 -8.31
C VAL A 24 -23.44 12.08 -7.99
N VAL A 25 -23.36 13.41 -7.95
CA VAL A 25 -22.14 14.14 -7.60
C VAL A 25 -21.68 13.80 -6.18
N GLY A 26 -22.60 13.77 -5.20
CA GLY A 26 -22.27 13.39 -3.83
C GLY A 26 -21.69 11.99 -3.72
N ILE A 27 -22.29 11.01 -4.40
CA ILE A 27 -21.80 9.62 -4.43
C ILE A 27 -20.43 9.56 -5.13
N ALA A 28 -20.28 10.22 -6.27
CA ALA A 28 -19.03 10.24 -7.03
C ALA A 28 -17.89 10.87 -6.22
N LEU A 29 -18.15 11.97 -5.51
CA LEU A 29 -17.17 12.62 -4.64
C LEU A 29 -16.78 11.71 -3.46
N GLY A 30 -17.75 11.07 -2.81
CA GLY A 30 -17.48 10.17 -1.69
C GLY A 30 -16.61 8.98 -2.09
N VAL A 31 -16.99 8.27 -3.16
CA VAL A 31 -16.24 7.12 -3.67
C VAL A 31 -14.87 7.56 -4.22
N GLY A 32 -14.81 8.69 -4.93
CA GLY A 32 -13.59 9.21 -5.53
C GLY A 32 -12.50 9.55 -4.51
N VAL A 33 -12.87 10.17 -3.38
CA VAL A 33 -11.90 10.51 -2.32
C VAL A 33 -11.32 9.26 -1.68
N VAL A 34 -12.15 8.26 -1.36
CA VAL A 34 -11.67 7.00 -0.75
C VAL A 34 -10.68 6.29 -1.68
N ILE A 35 -10.99 6.21 -2.98
CA ILE A 35 -10.09 5.61 -3.98
C ILE A 35 -8.79 6.42 -4.10
N ALA A 36 -8.86 7.75 -4.08
CA ALA A 36 -7.67 8.61 -4.16
C ALA A 36 -6.72 8.40 -2.96
N VAL A 37 -7.26 8.27 -1.74
CA VAL A 37 -6.47 8.02 -0.53
C VAL A 37 -5.81 6.64 -0.58
N ASP A 38 -6.56 5.61 -1.01
CA ASP A 38 -6.01 4.25 -1.14
C ASP A 38 -4.89 4.20 -2.19
N LEU A 39 -5.09 4.85 -3.33
CA LEU A 39 -4.11 4.92 -4.40
C LEU A 39 -2.85 5.69 -3.94
N ALA A 40 -3.02 6.82 -3.25
CA ALA A 40 -1.90 7.60 -2.72
C ALA A 40 -1.11 6.80 -1.66
N SER A 41 -1.82 6.11 -0.77
CA SER A 41 -1.23 5.29 0.28
C SER A 41 -0.43 4.12 -0.30
N THR A 42 -1.00 3.44 -1.29
CA THR A 42 -0.34 2.33 -1.98
C THR A 42 0.88 2.81 -2.75
N SER A 43 0.77 3.93 -3.46
CA SER A 43 1.87 4.53 -4.21
C SER A 43 3.01 4.98 -3.31
N ALA A 44 2.70 5.60 -2.17
CA ALA A 44 3.70 6.00 -1.18
C ALA A 44 4.46 4.79 -0.62
N ARG A 45 3.74 3.70 -0.28
CA ARG A 45 4.37 2.45 0.17
C ARG A 45 5.26 1.83 -0.91
N LEU A 46 4.84 1.86 -2.17
CA LEU A 46 5.62 1.33 -3.29
C LEU A 46 6.88 2.16 -3.54
N ALA A 47 6.75 3.49 -3.58
CA ALA A 47 7.88 4.41 -3.74
C ALA A 47 8.88 4.26 -2.58
N LEU A 48 8.38 4.13 -1.34
CA LEU A 48 9.23 3.93 -0.18
C LEU A 48 9.94 2.57 -0.23
N LYS A 49 9.26 1.48 -0.58
CA LYS A 49 9.88 0.16 -0.80
C LYS A 49 10.97 0.22 -1.86
N THR A 50 10.70 0.90 -2.97
CA THR A 50 11.64 1.04 -4.08
C THR A 50 12.87 1.87 -3.66
N SER A 51 12.66 2.97 -2.93
CA SER A 51 13.75 3.79 -2.38
C SER A 51 14.55 3.05 -1.30
N MET A 52 13.90 2.27 -0.44
CA MET A 52 14.59 1.44 0.55
C MET A 52 15.41 0.34 -0.12
N ALA A 53 14.92 -0.29 -1.19
CA ALA A 53 15.70 -1.25 -1.97
C ALA A 53 16.96 -0.60 -2.58
N ALA A 54 16.87 0.65 -3.02
CA ALA A 54 18.03 1.40 -3.54
C ALA A 54 19.04 1.81 -2.45
N VAL A 55 18.59 2.09 -1.23
CA VAL A 55 19.44 2.56 -0.12
C VAL A 55 20.04 1.42 0.71
N VAL A 56 19.28 0.36 0.95
CA VAL A 56 19.73 -0.80 1.75
C VAL A 56 20.57 -1.77 0.90
N GLY A 57 20.46 -1.70 -0.43
CA GLY A 57 21.00 -2.72 -1.32
C GLY A 57 20.24 -4.04 -1.15
N GLU A 58 20.37 -4.93 -2.13
CA GLU A 58 19.82 -6.30 -2.12
C GLU A 58 20.41 -7.13 -0.96
N ALA A 59 19.97 -6.89 0.28
CA ALA A 59 20.28 -7.74 1.42
C ALA A 59 19.42 -9.00 1.31
N THR A 60 19.89 -9.97 0.52
CA THR A 60 19.13 -11.19 0.21
C THR A 60 18.87 -12.07 1.43
N HIS A 61 19.60 -11.87 2.54
CA HIS A 61 19.46 -12.62 3.80
C HIS A 61 19.66 -11.70 5.02
N GLN A 62 18.61 -11.50 5.82
CA GLN A 62 18.68 -10.83 7.12
C GLN A 62 18.69 -11.88 8.23
N ILE A 63 19.76 -11.92 9.02
CA ILE A 63 19.84 -12.76 10.23
C ILE A 63 19.37 -11.90 11.40
N LEU A 64 18.13 -12.11 11.84
CA LEU A 64 17.60 -11.46 13.04
C LEU A 64 18.09 -12.23 14.28
N ALA A 65 18.75 -11.52 15.20
CA ALA A 65 19.05 -12.05 16.51
C ALA A 65 17.74 -12.24 17.29
N GLY A 66 17.60 -13.37 18.00
CA GLY A 66 16.51 -13.55 18.96
C GLY A 66 16.61 -12.56 20.13
N PRO A 67 15.66 -12.57 21.08
CA PRO A 67 15.57 -11.59 22.18
C PRO A 67 16.80 -11.48 23.09
N GLU A 68 17.77 -12.39 23.02
CA GLU A 68 19.04 -12.31 23.76
C GLU A 68 20.18 -11.60 23.00
N GLY A 69 19.96 -11.16 21.76
CA GLY A 69 21.02 -10.58 20.91
C GLY A 69 21.96 -11.64 20.33
N LEU A 70 22.76 -11.25 19.34
CA LEU A 70 23.75 -12.13 18.73
C LEU A 70 25.12 -11.85 19.35
N PRO A 71 25.88 -12.87 19.79
CA PRO A 71 27.25 -12.66 20.24
C PRO A 71 28.12 -12.10 19.11
N GLU A 72 28.86 -11.02 19.36
CA GLU A 72 29.74 -10.36 18.38
C GLU A 72 30.85 -11.30 17.84
N THR A 73 31.13 -12.39 18.57
CA THR A 73 32.03 -13.47 18.14
C THR A 73 31.52 -14.18 16.88
N VAL A 74 30.21 -14.26 16.65
CA VAL A 74 29.62 -14.87 15.45
C VAL A 74 29.97 -14.07 14.20
N TYR A 75 29.93 -12.74 14.28
CA TYR A 75 30.35 -11.88 13.17
C TYR A 75 31.85 -12.04 12.86
N ARG A 76 32.68 -12.11 13.91
CA ARG A 76 34.12 -12.34 13.78
C ARG A 76 34.42 -13.69 13.12
N ASP A 77 33.75 -14.76 13.53
CA ASP A 77 33.98 -16.10 12.99
C ASP A 77 33.50 -16.22 11.53
N LEU A 78 32.39 -15.57 11.17
CA LEU A 78 31.91 -15.50 9.78
C LEU A 78 32.85 -14.68 8.87
N ARG A 79 33.41 -13.58 9.37
CA ARG A 79 34.38 -12.72 8.65
C ARG A 79 35.72 -13.44 8.45
N LEU A 80 36.17 -14.21 9.44
CA LEU A 80 37.43 -14.97 9.39
C LEU A 80 37.29 -16.31 8.66
N GLY A 81 36.08 -16.89 8.62
CA GLY A 81 35.75 -18.14 7.92
C GLY A 81 35.72 -18.05 6.40
N GLY A 82 36.03 -16.88 5.81
CA GLY A 82 36.21 -16.72 4.37
C GLY A 82 34.94 -16.42 3.56
N VAL A 83 33.82 -16.12 4.22
CA VAL A 83 32.61 -15.65 3.53
C VAL A 83 32.83 -14.19 3.12
N ALA A 84 33.42 -13.98 1.95
CA ALA A 84 33.64 -12.67 1.35
C ALA A 84 32.34 -12.09 0.77
N MET A 85 31.35 -11.86 1.64
CA MET A 85 30.13 -11.16 1.32
C MET A 85 30.12 -9.80 2.03
N PRO A 86 29.54 -8.74 1.43
CA PRO A 86 29.36 -7.47 2.11
C PRO A 86 28.36 -7.65 3.28
N LEU A 87 28.88 -7.70 4.50
CA LEU A 87 28.11 -7.79 5.74
C LEU A 87 28.01 -6.40 6.36
N ALA A 88 26.79 -5.86 6.49
CA ALA A 88 26.52 -4.60 7.16
C ALA A 88 25.83 -4.87 8.51
N PRO A 89 26.50 -4.68 9.66
CA PRO A 89 25.86 -4.80 10.96
C PRO A 89 24.95 -3.59 11.21
N ILE A 90 23.71 -3.85 11.61
CA ILE A 90 22.76 -2.84 12.11
C ILE A 90 22.75 -2.97 13.63
N ILE A 91 23.07 -1.89 14.32
CA ILE A 91 23.08 -1.81 15.79
C ILE A 91 21.82 -1.03 16.19
N GLU A 92 20.92 -1.65 16.97
CA GLU A 92 19.86 -0.97 17.73
C GLU A 92 20.21 -0.95 19.21
#